data_AF-A0A060BYX5-F1
#
_entry.id   AF-A0A060BYX5-F1
#
_cell.length_a   1.000
_cell.length_b   1.000
_cell.length_c   1.000
_cell.angle_alpha   90.00
_cell.angle_beta   90.00
_cell.angle_gamma   90.00
#
_symmetry.space_group_name_H-M   'P 1'
#
loop_
_entity.id
_entity.type
_entity.pdbx_description
1 polymer ?
#
loop_
_entity_poly.entity_id
_entity_poly.type
_entity_poly.pdbx_seq_one_letter_code
_entity_poly.pdbx_strand_id
1 'polypeptide(L)'
;KEVYQRGDLRSRLAQAFPYTKSPEPLQKNIWQLWKTKIFEELEEKLQEYVQTFKDQEAPEKGSFNYTLFANSEQSDMVKDMFAEVPEVWQAYEKLPKIILQADFMRYLVIYARGGMYSDVDPP
;
A
#
# COMPACT_ATOMS: atom_id res chain seq x y z
N LYS A 1 12.03 -12.71 -24.87
CA LYS A 1 11.11 -13.53 -24.05
C LYS A 1 11.85 -13.86 -22.76
N GLU A 2 11.50 -13.23 -21.64
CA GLU A 2 12.05 -13.65 -20.34
C GLU A 2 11.55 -15.06 -20.06
N VAL A 3 12.47 -16.02 -19.97
CA VAL A 3 12.18 -17.41 -19.63
C VAL A 3 12.34 -17.50 -18.13
N TYR A 4 11.24 -17.35 -17.39
CA TYR A 4 11.23 -17.52 -15.93
C TYR A 4 11.50 -18.98 -15.57
N GLN A 5 12.34 -19.24 -14.56
CA GLN A 5 12.48 -20.60 -14.08
C GLN A 5 11.22 -20.95 -13.29
N ARG A 6 10.60 -22.09 -13.64
CA ARG A 6 9.35 -22.54 -13.04
C ARG A 6 9.54 -22.70 -11.53
N GLY A 7 8.85 -21.88 -10.74
CA GLY A 7 8.89 -21.92 -9.26
C GLY A 7 9.81 -20.88 -8.59
N ASP A 8 10.53 -20.05 -9.36
CA ASP A 8 11.27 -18.94 -8.77
C ASP A 8 10.34 -17.87 -8.12
N LEU A 9 10.90 -17.01 -7.27
CA LEU A 9 10.14 -15.98 -6.54
C LEU A 9 9.34 -15.09 -7.50
N ARG A 10 9.94 -14.71 -8.63
CA ARG A 10 9.30 -13.84 -9.63
C ARG A 10 8.12 -14.53 -10.30
N SER A 11 8.23 -15.81 -10.61
CA SER A 11 7.16 -16.63 -11.15
C SER A 11 5.99 -16.76 -10.17
N ARG A 12 6.26 -16.95 -8.87
CA ARG A 12 5.20 -17.01 -7.86
C ARG A 12 4.50 -15.66 -7.66
N LEU A 13 5.27 -14.57 -7.63
CA LEU A 13 4.71 -13.21 -7.61
C LEU A 13 3.82 -12.94 -8.83
N ALA A 14 4.27 -13.32 -10.03
CA ALA A 14 3.48 -13.16 -11.24
C ALA A 14 2.22 -14.05 -11.27
N GLN A 15 2.23 -15.18 -10.56
CA GLN A 15 1.04 -16.04 -10.40
C GLN A 15 0.06 -15.48 -9.37
N ALA A 16 0.55 -14.98 -8.24
CA ALA A 16 -0.28 -14.39 -7.18
C ALA A 16 -0.86 -13.03 -7.58
N PHE A 17 -0.09 -12.22 -8.33
CA PHE A 17 -0.45 -10.89 -8.79
C PHE A 17 -0.33 -10.81 -10.31
N PRO A 18 -1.26 -11.43 -11.06
CA PRO A 18 -1.18 -11.47 -12.51
C PRO A 18 -1.35 -10.08 -13.11
N TYR A 19 -0.34 -9.63 -13.84
CA TYR A 19 -0.42 -8.38 -14.58
C TYR A 19 -1.19 -8.60 -15.89
N THR A 20 -2.35 -7.95 -16.00
CA THR A 20 -3.11 -7.87 -17.25
C THR A 20 -2.97 -6.46 -17.82
N LYS A 21 -2.57 -6.33 -19.09
CA LYS A 21 -2.68 -5.06 -19.82
C LYS A 21 -4.16 -4.78 -20.06
N SER A 22 -4.80 -4.20 -19.06
CA SER A 22 -6.21 -3.85 -19.13
C SER A 22 -6.37 -2.40 -19.56
N PRO A 23 -7.32 -2.08 -20.46
CA PRO A 23 -7.74 -0.70 -20.69
C PRO A 23 -8.57 -0.15 -19.53
N GLU A 24 -8.94 -1.00 -18.55
CA GLU A 24 -9.69 -0.60 -17.36
C GLU A 24 -8.94 0.48 -16.56
N PRO A 25 -9.67 1.44 -15.97
CA PRO A 25 -9.08 2.46 -15.13
C PRO A 25 -8.39 1.83 -13.92
N LEU A 26 -7.35 2.52 -13.44
CA LEU A 26 -6.64 2.12 -12.23
C LEU A 26 -7.62 1.96 -11.06
N GLN A 27 -7.32 1.01 -10.18
CA GLN A 27 -8.09 0.81 -8.95
C GLN A 27 -8.13 2.13 -8.17
N LYS A 28 -9.33 2.56 -7.77
CA LYS A 28 -9.54 3.84 -7.09
C LYS A 28 -9.26 3.73 -5.59
N ASN A 29 -8.08 3.25 -5.21
CA ASN A 29 -7.67 3.15 -3.81
C ASN A 29 -6.64 4.23 -3.49
N ILE A 30 -6.78 4.89 -2.34
CA ILE A 30 -5.82 5.85 -1.81
C ILE A 30 -5.30 5.29 -0.49
N TRP A 31 -3.99 5.06 -0.44
CA TRP A 31 -3.30 4.50 0.72
C TRP A 31 -2.46 5.58 1.39
N GLN A 32 -2.62 5.74 2.70
CA GLN A 32 -1.77 6.58 3.52
C GLN A 32 -1.30 5.81 4.75
N LEU A 33 -0.06 6.09 5.15
CA LEU A 33 0.56 5.49 6.32
C LEU A 33 0.98 6.58 7.29
N TRP A 34 0.65 6.41 8.56
CA TRP A 34 1.14 7.28 9.62
C TRP A 34 1.40 6.53 10.93
N LYS A 35 1.88 7.27 11.94
CA LYS A 35 2.13 6.72 13.28
C LYS A 35 0.86 6.17 13.93
N THR A 36 -0.25 6.88 13.76
CA THR A 36 -1.59 6.51 14.25
C THR A 36 -2.60 6.67 13.11
N LYS A 37 -3.65 5.86 13.15
CA LYS A 37 -4.81 6.00 12.26
C LYS A 37 -5.96 6.80 12.90
N ILE A 38 -5.82 7.15 14.18
CA ILE A 38 -6.82 7.91 14.91
C ILE A 38 -6.69 9.36 14.49
N PHE A 39 -7.71 9.86 13.78
CA PHE A 39 -7.68 11.16 13.13
C PHE A 39 -7.51 12.30 14.15
N GLU A 40 -8.17 12.18 15.30
CA GLU A 40 -8.15 13.16 16.39
C GLU A 40 -6.79 13.26 17.09
N GLU A 41 -5.93 12.23 16.95
CA GLU A 41 -4.56 12.22 17.48
C GLU A 41 -3.54 12.86 16.53
N LEU A 42 -3.96 13.19 15.31
CA LEU A 42 -3.11 13.87 14.33
C LEU A 42 -2.98 15.36 14.67
N GLU A 43 -1.82 15.93 14.34
CA GLU A 43 -1.63 17.39 14.36
C GLU A 43 -2.60 18.06 13.38
N GLU A 44 -3.06 19.28 13.68
CA GLU A 44 -4.08 20.00 12.90
C GLU A 44 -3.74 20.08 11.40
N LYS A 45 -2.49 20.39 11.08
CA LYS A 45 -2.00 20.42 9.70
C LYS A 45 -2.11 19.05 9.00
N LEU A 46 -1.84 17.97 9.72
CA LEU A 46 -1.95 16.61 9.18
C LEU A 46 -3.41 16.18 9.03
N GLN A 47 -4.30 16.67 9.91
CA GLN A 47 -5.75 16.47 9.77
C GLN A 47 -6.25 17.09 8.46
N GLU A 48 -5.82 18.30 8.11
CA GLU A 48 -6.18 18.95 6.84
C GLU A 48 -5.73 18.11 5.63
N TYR A 49 -4.50 17.57 5.67
CA TYR A 49 -3.99 16.72 4.59
C TYR A 49 -4.75 15.41 4.48
N VAL A 50 -4.97 14.70 5.60
CA VAL A 50 -5.76 13.47 5.62
C VAL A 50 -7.17 13.74 5.11
N GLN A 51 -7.80 14.83 5.54
CA GLN A 51 -9.14 15.19 5.11
C GLN A 51 -9.21 15.45 3.60
N THR A 52 -8.19 16.09 3.02
CA THR A 52 -8.13 16.35 1.57
C THR A 52 -8.19 15.06 0.74
N PHE A 53 -7.52 13.99 1.20
CA PHE A 53 -7.57 12.69 0.53
C PHE A 53 -8.83 11.91 0.87
N LYS A 54 -9.29 11.95 2.12
CA LYS A 54 -10.54 11.31 2.56
C LYS A 54 -11.75 11.85 1.81
N ASP A 55 -11.75 13.14 1.52
CA ASP A 55 -12.77 13.80 0.71
C ASP A 55 -12.96 13.17 -0.68
N GLN A 56 -11.92 12.52 -1.24
CA GLN A 56 -12.01 11.87 -2.56
C GLN A 56 -12.95 10.66 -2.57
N GLU A 57 -13.36 10.16 -1.39
CA GLU A 57 -14.37 9.11 -1.26
C GLU A 57 -15.75 9.57 -1.77
N ALA A 58 -16.02 10.87 -1.74
CA ALA A 58 -17.30 11.42 -2.14
C ALA A 58 -17.60 11.13 -3.63
N PRO A 59 -18.84 10.70 -3.98
CA PRO A 59 -19.21 10.36 -5.35
C PRO A 59 -19.01 11.49 -6.37
N GLU A 60 -19.26 12.73 -5.95
CA GLU A 60 -19.12 13.94 -6.75
C GLU A 60 -17.66 14.34 -7.01
N LYS A 61 -16.72 13.77 -6.26
CA LYS A 61 -15.28 13.96 -6.48
C LYS A 61 -14.73 12.82 -7.30
N GLY A 62 -14.27 11.76 -6.66
CA GLY A 62 -13.56 10.66 -7.33
C GLY A 62 -14.14 9.28 -7.09
N SER A 63 -14.96 9.11 -6.04
CA SER A 63 -15.40 7.79 -5.56
C SER A 63 -14.21 6.86 -5.28
N PHE A 64 -13.18 7.38 -4.60
CA PHE A 64 -12.04 6.57 -4.16
C PHE A 64 -12.38 5.79 -2.88
N ASN A 65 -11.62 4.74 -2.59
CA ASN A 65 -11.59 4.09 -1.28
C ASN A 65 -10.35 4.61 -0.56
N TYR A 66 -10.56 5.40 0.50
CA TYR A 66 -9.45 5.94 1.28
C TYR A 66 -9.10 5.01 2.44
N THR A 67 -7.81 4.77 2.68
CA THR A 67 -7.36 3.98 3.82
C THR A 67 -6.13 4.62 4.45
N LEU A 68 -6.29 5.05 5.69
CA LEU A 68 -5.21 5.39 6.61
C LEU A 68 -4.92 4.21 7.52
N PHE A 69 -3.69 3.72 7.52
CA PHE A 69 -3.25 2.66 8.43
C PHE A 69 -2.09 3.14 9.30
N ALA A 70 -1.98 2.53 10.49
CA ALA A 70 -0.96 2.87 11.47
C ALA A 70 0.31 2.02 11.27
N ASN A 71 1.44 2.52 11.77
CA ASN A 71 2.70 1.78 11.81
C ASN A 71 2.59 0.40 12.46
N SER A 72 1.74 0.26 13.49
CA SER A 72 1.49 -1.00 14.17
C SER A 72 0.79 -2.05 13.30
N GLU A 73 0.10 -1.64 12.23
CA GLU A 73 -0.70 -2.53 11.38
C GLU A 73 0.05 -2.97 10.12
N GLN A 74 1.15 -2.30 9.76
CA GLN A 74 1.83 -2.53 8.48
C GLN A 74 2.31 -3.99 8.31
N SER A 75 2.87 -4.57 9.37
CA SER A 75 3.43 -5.93 9.29
C SER A 75 2.34 -6.97 9.02
N ASP A 76 1.18 -6.83 9.66
CA ASP A 76 0.05 -7.74 9.46
C ASP A 76 -0.58 -7.53 8.08
N MET A 77 -0.71 -6.28 7.63
CA MET A 77 -1.17 -6.00 6.26
C MET A 77 -0.26 -6.62 5.19
N VAL A 78 1.06 -6.55 5.36
CA VAL A 78 2.00 -7.15 4.40
C VAL A 78 1.93 -8.68 4.43
N LYS A 79 1.77 -9.29 5.61
CA LYS A 79 1.54 -10.74 5.72
C LYS A 79 0.27 -11.18 5.00
N ASP A 80 -0.83 -10.45 5.19
CA ASP A 80 -2.10 -10.74 4.55
C ASP A 80 -2.04 -10.56 3.04
N MET A 81 -1.40 -9.49 2.56
CA MET A 81 -1.26 -9.25 1.12
C MET A 81 -0.39 -10.31 0.44
N PHE A 82 0.68 -10.76 1.09
CA PHE A 82 1.68 -11.67 0.50
C PHE A 82 1.68 -13.06 1.14
N ALA A 83 0.53 -13.54 1.62
CA ALA A 83 0.41 -14.85 2.26
C ALA A 83 0.94 -16.01 1.38
N GLU A 84 0.70 -15.94 0.07
CA GLU A 84 1.14 -16.92 -0.93
C GLU A 84 2.65 -16.80 -1.29
N VAL A 85 3.30 -15.71 -0.90
CA VAL A 85 4.71 -15.41 -1.21
C VAL A 85 5.43 -14.92 0.05
N PRO A 86 5.70 -15.82 1.01
CA PRO A 86 6.12 -15.42 2.35
C PRO A 86 7.47 -14.71 2.41
N GLU A 87 8.32 -14.89 1.41
CA GLU A 87 9.62 -14.21 1.33
C GLU A 87 9.48 -12.69 1.32
N VAL A 88 8.35 -12.15 0.83
CA VAL A 88 8.10 -10.70 0.81
C VAL A 88 7.89 -10.17 2.22
N TRP A 89 6.96 -10.76 2.98
CA TRP A 89 6.70 -10.30 4.35
C TRP A 89 7.87 -10.63 5.30
N GLN A 90 8.58 -11.74 5.07
CA GLN A 90 9.81 -12.06 5.81
C GLN A 90 10.94 -11.06 5.54
N ALA A 91 11.08 -10.57 4.30
CA ALA A 91 12.04 -9.52 3.98
C ALA A 91 11.64 -8.20 4.63
N TYR A 92 10.34 -7.89 4.62
CA TYR A 92 9.77 -6.71 5.25
C TYR A 92 10.03 -6.65 6.77
N GLU A 93 9.84 -7.76 7.50
CA GLU A 93 10.11 -7.83 8.94
C GLU A 93 11.60 -7.76 9.30
N LYS A 94 12.50 -8.06 8.35
CA LYS A 94 13.95 -7.95 8.56
C LYS A 94 14.48 -6.54 8.42
N LEU A 95 13.66 -5.58 7.98
CA LEU A 95 14.09 -4.20 7.82
C LEU A 95 14.35 -3.56 9.20
N PRO A 96 15.54 -2.99 9.44
CA PRO A 96 15.96 -2.57 10.78
C PRO A 96 15.37 -1.22 11.22
N LYS A 97 14.72 -0.48 10.31
CA LYS A 97 14.22 0.87 10.58
C LYS A 97 12.80 1.03 10.05
N ILE A 98 11.94 1.69 10.83
CA ILE A 98 10.55 1.98 10.48
C ILE A 98 10.43 2.78 9.17
N ILE A 99 11.38 3.67 8.88
CA ILE A 99 11.37 4.44 7.63
C ILE A 99 11.58 3.53 6.40
N LEU A 100 12.44 2.51 6.52
CA LEU A 100 12.65 1.54 5.44
C LEU A 100 11.42 0.67 5.23
N GLN A 101 10.73 0.32 6.32
CA GLN A 101 9.46 -0.40 6.28
C GLN A 101 8.38 0.44 5.58
N ALA A 102 8.25 1.72 5.93
CA ALA A 102 7.33 2.64 5.25
C ALA A 102 7.64 2.77 3.75
N ASP A 103 8.93 2.95 3.41
CA ASP A 103 9.37 3.05 2.02
C ASP A 103 9.07 1.78 1.22
N PHE A 104 9.26 0.60 1.82
CA PHE A 104 8.95 -0.66 1.17
C PHE A 104 7.43 -0.86 1.04
N MET A 105 6.68 -0.54 2.11
CA MET A 105 5.22 -0.66 2.16
C MET A 105 4.54 0.10 1.03
N ARG A 106 5.03 1.32 0.70
CA ARG A 106 4.55 2.12 -0.45
C ARG A 106 4.49 1.31 -1.74
N TYR A 107 5.55 0.56 -2.03
CA TYR A 107 5.60 -0.26 -3.24
C TYR A 107 4.76 -1.53 -3.12
N LEU A 108 4.76 -2.16 -1.95
CA LEU A 108 4.04 -3.41 -1.70
C LEU A 108 2.52 -3.24 -1.81
N VAL A 109 1.96 -2.18 -1.22
CA VAL A 109 0.51 -1.94 -1.22
C VAL A 109 0.01 -1.61 -2.63
N ILE A 110 0.74 -0.79 -3.39
CA ILE A 110 0.40 -0.50 -4.79
C ILE A 110 0.52 -1.76 -5.65
N TYR A 111 1.57 -2.55 -5.45
CA TYR A 111 1.77 -3.80 -6.19
C TYR A 111 0.62 -4.80 -5.96
N ALA A 112 0.19 -4.97 -4.71
CA ALA A 112 -0.82 -5.96 -4.34
C ALA A 112 -2.26 -5.49 -4.53
N ARG A 113 -2.54 -4.20 -4.31
CA ARG A 113 -3.91 -3.64 -4.21
C ARG A 113 -4.16 -2.48 -5.16
N GLY A 114 -3.21 -2.16 -6.04
CA GLY A 114 -3.32 -1.04 -6.98
C GLY A 114 -3.58 0.31 -6.31
N GLY A 115 -4.02 1.27 -7.13
CA GLY A 115 -4.30 2.63 -6.69
C GLY A 115 -3.05 3.47 -6.48
N MET A 116 -3.15 4.42 -5.55
CA MET A 116 -2.10 5.38 -5.27
C MET A 116 -1.75 5.39 -3.79
N TYR A 117 -0.47 5.66 -3.51
CA TYR A 117 0.01 5.92 -2.17
C TYR A 117 0.39 7.38 -2.05
N SER A 118 0.06 8.01 -0.92
CA SER A 118 0.53 9.33 -0.54
C SER A 118 1.07 9.32 0.88
N ASP A 119 2.19 9.99 1.12
CA ASP A 119 2.63 10.28 2.48
C ASP A 119 1.65 11.29 3.12
N VAL A 120 1.49 11.22 4.45
CA VAL A 120 0.57 12.11 5.20
C VAL A 120 1.18 13.49 5.41
N ASP A 121 2.50 13.56 5.52
CA ASP A 121 3.27 14.81 5.54
C ASP A 121 4.11 14.87 4.25
N PRO A 122 3.53 15.40 3.15
CA PRO A 122 4.30 15.62 1.93
C PRO A 122 5.42 16.65 2.21
N PRO A 123 6.62 16.46 1.61
CA PRO A 123 7.79 17.32 1.85
C PRO A 123 7.59 18.78 1.44
#